data_AF-A0A3B8VSH7-F1
#
_entry.id   AF-A0A3B8VSH7-F1
#
_cell.length_a   1.000
_cell.length_b   1.000
_cell.length_c   1.000
_cell.angle_alpha   90.00
_cell.angle_beta   90.00
_cell.angle_gamma   90.00
#
_symmetry.space_group_name_H-M   'P 1'
#
loop_
_entity.id
_entity.type
_entity.pdbx_description
1 polymer ?
#
loop_
_entity_poly.entity_id
_entity_poly.type
_entity_poly.pdbx_seq_one_letter_code
_entity_poly.pdbx_strand_id
1 'polypeptide(L)'
;MNAGSPAIDTGTSIGAPVDDFENDSRPTDSDANGTLVHDMGADESKSGKGIIQGKKFDDFNDNGKLDRGEPVLVGWDIYHDANNNGVRDSGEVTDVTDSSGNYELKDLPARLQYIREVQKSGWK
;
A
#
# COMPACT_ATOMS: atom_id res chain seq x y z
N MET A 1 1.03 -7.24 -7.78
CA MET A 1 2.39 -7.48 -8.27
C MET A 1 3.09 -8.49 -7.36
N ASN A 2 2.84 -9.78 -7.56
CA ASN A 2 3.49 -10.54 -8.63
C ASN A 2 2.85 -11.91 -8.71
N ALA A 3 2.58 -12.33 -9.95
CA ALA A 3 2.44 -13.73 -10.26
C ALA A 3 3.73 -14.45 -9.92
N GLY A 4 3.57 -15.68 -9.48
CA GLY A 4 4.65 -16.63 -9.30
C GLY A 4 4.59 -17.36 -7.98
N SER A 5 3.69 -18.35 -7.87
CA SER A 5 4.09 -19.64 -7.30
C SER A 5 3.19 -20.77 -7.79
N PRO A 6 3.74 -21.98 -8.01
CA PRO A 6 3.00 -23.18 -8.41
C PRO A 6 1.96 -23.59 -7.33
N ALA A 7 1.06 -24.54 -7.63
CA ALA A 7 -0.12 -24.95 -6.83
C ALA A 7 0.17 -26.09 -5.82
N ILE A 8 -0.47 -26.12 -4.60
CA ILE A 8 -0.31 -27.13 -3.50
C ILE A 8 -1.17 -28.35 -3.77
N ASP A 9 -0.52 -29.51 -3.75
CA ASP A 9 -1.02 -30.79 -4.18
C ASP A 9 -2.14 -31.26 -3.28
N THR A 10 -3.28 -31.49 -3.91
CA THR A 10 -4.07 -32.73 -3.83
C THR A 10 -5.45 -32.57 -4.50
N GLY A 11 -5.70 -31.45 -5.22
CA GLY A 11 -6.98 -31.13 -5.85
C GLY A 11 -6.97 -31.21 -7.37
N THR A 12 -8.05 -31.73 -7.95
CA THR A 12 -8.24 -31.75 -9.42
C THR A 12 -8.57 -30.35 -9.95
N SER A 13 -8.02 -30.00 -11.10
CA SER A 13 -8.12 -28.67 -11.73
C SER A 13 -9.50 -28.34 -12.34
N ILE A 14 -10.52 -29.19 -12.12
CA ILE A 14 -11.88 -28.96 -12.61
C ILE A 14 -12.48 -27.74 -11.90
N GLY A 15 -12.67 -26.65 -12.64
CA GLY A 15 -13.25 -25.40 -12.14
C GLY A 15 -12.26 -24.45 -11.45
N ALA A 16 -10.96 -24.77 -11.42
CA ALA A 16 -9.94 -23.79 -11.02
C ALA A 16 -9.86 -22.66 -12.07
N PRO A 17 -9.81 -21.38 -11.66
CA PRO A 17 -9.55 -20.29 -12.60
C PRO A 17 -8.28 -20.58 -13.39
N VAL A 18 -8.31 -20.36 -14.70
CA VAL A 18 -7.14 -20.60 -15.57
C VAL A 18 -6.00 -19.64 -15.28
N ASP A 19 -6.25 -18.56 -14.55
CA ASP A 19 -5.26 -17.54 -14.18
C ASP A 19 -5.16 -17.36 -12.65
N ASP A 20 -4.03 -16.82 -12.17
CA ASP A 20 -3.78 -16.48 -10.77
C ASP A 20 -4.31 -15.08 -10.41
N PHE A 21 -4.04 -14.62 -9.18
CA PHE A 21 -4.51 -13.32 -8.65
C PHE A 21 -3.99 -12.09 -9.42
N GLU A 22 -2.98 -12.25 -10.27
CA GLU A 22 -2.40 -11.20 -11.09
C GLU A 22 -2.73 -11.39 -12.59
N ASN A 23 -3.66 -12.31 -12.88
CA ASN A 23 -4.16 -12.64 -14.22
C ASN A 23 -3.14 -13.38 -15.10
N ASP A 24 -2.22 -14.13 -14.49
CA ASP A 24 -1.27 -14.99 -15.18
C ASP A 24 -1.77 -16.43 -15.24
N SER A 25 -1.70 -17.05 -16.41
CA SER A 25 -2.22 -18.41 -16.59
C SER A 25 -1.50 -19.42 -15.72
N ARG A 26 -2.29 -20.15 -14.91
CA ARG A 26 -1.83 -21.25 -14.08
C ARG A 26 -1.26 -22.34 -14.99
N PRO A 27 -0.15 -22.99 -14.59
CA PRO A 27 0.39 -24.10 -15.34
C PRO A 27 -0.67 -25.20 -15.42
N THR A 28 -1.18 -25.42 -16.63
CA THR A 28 -1.93 -26.61 -16.99
C THR A 28 -0.94 -27.73 -17.29
N ASP A 29 -1.29 -28.96 -16.93
CA ASP A 29 -0.53 -30.20 -17.18
C ASP A 29 0.30 -30.12 -18.49
N SER A 30 1.61 -29.91 -18.33
CA SER A 30 2.51 -29.51 -19.42
C SER A 30 2.75 -30.64 -20.45
N ASP A 31 2.26 -31.85 -20.24
CA ASP A 31 2.38 -32.95 -21.21
C ASP A 31 1.04 -33.42 -21.80
N ALA A 32 -0.09 -32.85 -21.34
CA ALA A 32 -1.46 -33.11 -21.80
C ALA A 32 -1.86 -34.60 -21.83
N ASN A 33 -1.24 -35.45 -21.00
CA ASN A 33 -1.48 -36.89 -21.02
C ASN A 33 -2.72 -37.33 -20.20
N GLY A 34 -3.31 -36.41 -19.42
CA GLY A 34 -4.58 -36.62 -18.72
C GLY A 34 -4.47 -37.36 -17.39
N THR A 35 -3.27 -37.56 -16.83
CA THR A 35 -3.07 -38.14 -15.49
C THR A 35 -2.50 -37.09 -14.54
N LEU A 36 -3.37 -36.58 -13.67
CA LEU A 36 -2.99 -35.60 -12.65
C LEU A 36 -2.12 -36.28 -11.57
N VAL A 37 -0.79 -36.30 -11.76
CA VAL A 37 0.14 -36.33 -10.61
C VAL A 37 0.24 -34.90 -10.09
N HIS A 38 -0.87 -34.41 -9.56
CA HIS A 38 -0.95 -33.75 -8.27
C HIS A 38 0.41 -33.13 -7.78
N ASP A 39 0.50 -31.79 -7.78
CA ASP A 39 1.68 -30.97 -7.42
C ASP A 39 1.37 -29.94 -6.31
N MET A 40 2.34 -29.78 -5.39
CA MET A 40 2.72 -28.88 -4.25
C MET A 40 2.99 -27.38 -4.56
N GLY A 41 2.44 -26.39 -3.86
CA GLY A 41 2.47 -24.99 -4.26
C GLY A 41 1.57 -23.96 -3.54
N ALA A 42 2.19 -22.83 -3.26
CA ALA A 42 1.78 -21.91 -2.23
C ALA A 42 1.14 -20.64 -2.81
N ASP A 43 0.26 -20.03 -2.02
CA ASP A 43 -0.23 -18.67 -2.27
C ASP A 43 0.77 -17.67 -1.66
N GLU A 44 1.52 -16.97 -2.51
CA GLU A 44 2.43 -15.92 -2.10
C GLU A 44 1.73 -14.57 -2.09
N SER A 45 1.43 -14.06 -0.89
CA SER A 45 1.00 -12.67 -0.73
C SER A 45 2.20 -11.79 -0.39
N LYS A 46 2.42 -10.73 -1.17
CA LYS A 46 3.31 -9.64 -0.74
C LYS A 46 2.55 -8.81 0.29
N SER A 47 2.71 -9.10 1.57
CA SER A 47 2.30 -8.18 2.64
C SER A 47 3.28 -6.99 2.68
N GLY A 48 3.35 -6.25 1.58
CA GLY A 48 4.07 -5.00 1.44
C GLY A 48 3.16 -3.83 1.78
N LYS A 49 2.35 -3.97 2.84
CA LYS A 49 1.52 -2.91 3.35
C LYS A 49 2.36 -2.10 4.34
N GLY A 50 3.00 -1.05 3.81
CA GLY A 50 3.81 -0.13 4.59
C GLY A 50 2.96 0.71 5.53
N ILE A 51 3.56 1.12 6.63
CA ILE A 51 3.03 2.17 7.49
C ILE A 51 3.96 3.37 7.34
N ILE A 52 3.39 4.54 7.07
CA ILE A 52 4.12 5.81 7.16
C ILE A 52 3.56 6.59 8.35
N GLN A 53 4.46 6.98 9.25
CA GLN A 53 4.15 7.81 10.42
C GLN A 53 4.97 9.09 10.37
N GLY A 54 4.39 10.16 10.90
CA GLY A 54 5.10 11.43 11.03
C GLY A 54 4.41 12.40 11.98
N LYS A 55 5.00 13.58 12.11
CA LYS A 55 4.39 14.74 12.78
C LYS A 55 4.26 15.89 11.81
N LYS A 56 3.15 16.62 11.89
CA LYS A 56 3.01 17.95 11.29
C LYS A 56 3.34 19.00 12.34
N PHE A 57 4.15 19.98 11.97
CA PHE A 57 4.59 21.08 12.82
C PHE A 57 4.77 22.35 12.01
N ASP A 58 4.80 23.48 12.70
CA ASP A 58 5.12 24.80 12.15
C ASP A 58 6.62 25.01 12.23
N ASP A 59 7.28 25.02 11.08
CA ASP A 59 8.72 25.15 10.96
C ASP A 59 9.09 26.65 10.94
N PHE A 60 9.43 27.20 12.11
CA PHE A 60 9.68 28.63 12.27
C PHE A 60 11.02 29.06 11.70
N ASN A 61 11.91 28.11 11.42
CA ASN A 61 13.26 28.38 10.98
C ASN A 61 13.60 27.78 9.60
N ASP A 62 12.60 27.22 8.91
CA ASP A 62 12.64 26.67 7.57
C ASP A 62 13.69 25.55 7.37
N ASN A 63 13.98 24.74 8.40
CA ASN A 63 15.03 23.72 8.34
C ASN A 63 14.52 22.28 8.10
N GLY A 64 13.20 22.09 8.06
CA GLY A 64 12.51 20.82 7.83
C GLY A 64 12.57 19.84 9.01
N LYS A 65 12.90 20.29 10.22
CA LYS A 65 12.99 19.47 11.44
C LYS A 65 12.20 20.11 12.55
N LEU A 66 11.51 19.28 13.33
CA LEU A 66 10.82 19.74 14.52
C LEU A 66 11.85 20.11 15.60
N ASP A 67 12.04 21.40 15.82
CA ASP A 67 12.92 21.96 16.83
C ASP A 67 12.18 22.27 18.15
N ARG A 68 12.98 22.49 19.20
CA ARG A 68 12.44 22.84 20.51
C ARG A 68 11.77 24.22 20.45
N GLY A 69 10.46 24.24 20.72
CA GLY A 69 9.66 25.47 20.77
C GLY A 69 8.77 25.66 19.55
N GLU A 70 8.93 24.83 18.53
CA GLU A 70 8.03 24.81 17.37
C GLU A 70 6.73 24.07 17.70
N PRO A 71 5.57 24.68 17.39
CA PRO A 71 4.29 24.08 17.71
C PRO A 71 3.98 22.94 16.73
N VAL A 72 3.43 21.85 17.26
CA VAL A 72 2.81 20.80 16.45
C VAL A 72 1.47 21.28 15.90
N LEU A 73 1.08 20.75 14.75
CA LEU A 73 -0.12 21.15 14.05
C LEU A 73 -1.20 20.06 14.10
N VAL A 74 -2.31 20.37 14.77
CA VAL A 74 -3.43 19.45 15.04
C VAL A 74 -4.53 19.60 13.99
N GLY A 75 -5.20 18.49 13.67
CA GLY A 75 -6.38 18.46 12.80
C GLY A 75 -6.08 18.67 11.33
N TRP A 76 -4.86 18.41 10.87
CA TRP A 76 -4.47 18.51 9.47
C TRP A 76 -4.73 17.21 8.74
N ASP A 77 -5.42 17.28 7.61
CA ASP A 77 -5.61 16.14 6.71
C ASP A 77 -4.31 15.83 5.98
N ILE A 78 -3.77 14.64 6.22
CA ILE A 78 -2.61 14.07 5.54
C ILE A 78 -3.10 12.91 4.67
N TYR A 79 -2.63 12.82 3.43
CA TYR A 79 -3.04 11.77 2.49
C TYR A 79 -1.86 11.25 1.68
N HIS A 80 -1.98 9.98 1.29
CA HIS A 80 -1.13 9.38 0.27
C HIS A 80 -1.71 9.71 -1.11
N ASP A 81 -1.04 10.62 -1.81
CA ASP A 81 -1.33 11.01 -3.19
C ASP A 81 -0.88 9.89 -4.13
N ALA A 82 -1.80 8.96 -4.39
CA ALA A 82 -1.52 7.70 -5.06
C ALA A 82 -1.29 7.87 -6.56
N ASN A 83 -1.82 8.94 -7.15
CA ASN A 83 -1.71 9.28 -8.57
C ASN A 83 -0.79 10.48 -8.85
N ASN A 84 -0.23 11.08 -7.79
CA ASN A 84 0.67 12.23 -7.81
C ASN A 84 0.06 13.50 -8.44
N ASN A 85 -1.24 13.75 -8.25
CA ASN A 85 -1.93 14.90 -8.82
C ASN A 85 -1.98 16.14 -7.89
N GLY A 86 -1.53 16.00 -6.64
CA GLY A 86 -1.55 17.08 -5.64
C GLY A 86 -2.94 17.42 -5.08
N VAL A 87 -3.92 16.54 -5.29
CA VAL A 87 -5.30 16.69 -4.82
C VAL A 87 -5.66 15.44 -4.03
N ARG A 88 -6.33 15.62 -2.89
CA ARG A 88 -6.88 14.50 -2.13
C ARG A 88 -8.04 13.88 -2.91
N ASP A 89 -7.87 12.64 -3.35
CA ASP A 89 -8.87 11.90 -4.09
C ASP A 89 -9.65 10.91 -3.20
N SER A 90 -10.85 10.53 -3.68
CA SER A 90 -11.66 9.50 -3.02
C SER A 90 -10.97 8.14 -3.16
N GLY A 91 -10.82 7.41 -2.05
CA GLY A 91 -10.17 6.11 -2.00
C GLY A 91 -8.67 6.16 -1.68
N GLU A 92 -8.09 7.34 -1.52
CA GLU A 92 -6.74 7.49 -1.01
C GLU A 92 -6.68 7.25 0.50
N VAL A 93 -5.55 6.69 0.95
CA VAL A 93 -5.30 6.50 2.38
C VAL A 93 -5.05 7.86 2.99
N THR A 94 -5.81 8.19 4.03
CA THR A 94 -5.73 9.47 4.72
C THR A 94 -5.73 9.30 6.22
N ASP A 95 -5.14 10.26 6.92
CA ASP A 95 -5.24 10.40 8.36
C ASP A 95 -5.31 11.89 8.75
N VAL A 96 -5.74 12.17 9.97
CA VAL A 96 -5.85 13.53 10.50
C VAL A 96 -4.94 13.66 11.72
N THR A 97 -4.10 14.70 11.74
CA THR A 97 -3.13 14.85 12.82
C THR A 97 -3.78 14.96 14.20
N ASP A 98 -3.29 14.16 15.15
CA ASP A 98 -3.80 14.11 16.52
C ASP A 98 -3.41 15.35 17.36
N SER A 99 -3.82 15.36 18.64
CA SER A 99 -3.48 16.45 19.60
C SER A 99 -1.98 16.70 19.79
N SER A 100 -1.14 15.74 19.40
CA SER A 100 0.33 15.81 19.43
C SER A 100 0.93 16.00 18.03
N GLY A 101 0.10 16.28 17.02
CA GLY A 101 0.46 16.47 15.61
C GLY A 101 0.83 15.20 14.86
N ASN A 102 0.65 14.01 15.45
CA ASN A 102 1.03 12.75 14.81
C ASN A 102 0.01 12.34 13.75
N TYR A 103 0.47 11.70 12.68
CA TYR A 103 -0.37 10.99 11.72
C TYR A 103 0.22 9.61 11.39
N GLU A 104 -0.64 8.70 10.95
CA GLU A 104 -0.32 7.33 10.58
C GLU A 104 -1.13 6.88 9.36
N LEU A 105 -0.45 6.70 8.22
CA LEU A 105 -1.02 6.15 7.00
C LEU A 105 -0.70 4.65 6.93
N LYS A 106 -1.74 3.82 6.98
CA LYS A 106 -1.64 2.35 6.94
C LYS A 106 -1.96 1.80 5.57
N ASP A 107 -1.66 0.51 5.41
CA ASP A 107 -2.05 -0.25 4.22
C ASP A 107 -1.46 0.31 2.90
N LEU A 108 -0.33 1.01 2.99
CA LEU A 108 0.29 1.65 1.85
C LEU A 108 1.00 0.64 0.94
N PRO A 109 0.89 0.76 -0.39
CA PRO A 109 1.55 -0.16 -1.30
C PRO A 109 3.08 -0.07 -1.19
N ALA A 110 3.81 -1.18 -1.27
CA ALA A 110 5.29 -1.21 -1.24
C ALA A 110 5.94 -0.67 -2.53
N ARG A 111 5.75 0.61 -2.81
CA ARG A 111 6.34 1.39 -3.91
C ARG A 111 6.64 2.83 -3.45
N LEU A 112 7.17 3.68 -4.32
CA LEU A 112 7.30 5.12 -4.04
C LEU A 112 5.95 5.71 -3.63
N GLN A 113 5.92 6.43 -2.49
CA GLN A 113 4.73 7.08 -1.94
C GLN A 113 4.91 8.60 -2.02
N TYR A 114 3.84 9.32 -2.36
CA TYR A 114 3.77 10.77 -2.23
C TYR A 114 2.85 11.09 -1.06
N ILE A 115 3.38 11.70 0.00
CA ILE A 115 2.59 12.10 1.17
C ILE A 115 2.40 13.62 1.11
N ARG A 116 1.16 14.07 1.26
CA ARG A 116 0.79 15.48 1.16
C ARG A 116 -0.23 15.85 2.24
N GLU A 117 -0.26 17.12 2.58
CA GLU A 117 -1.33 17.72 3.36
C GLU A 117 -2.39 18.39 2.46
N VAL A 118 -3.60 18.52 2.97
CA VAL A 118 -4.56 19.49 2.44
C VAL A 118 -4.20 20.87 2.98
N GLN A 119 -3.79 21.77 2.09
CA GLN A 119 -3.39 23.12 2.48
C GLN A 119 -4.55 23.87 3.16
N LYS A 120 -4.31 24.35 4.38
CA LYS A 120 -5.23 25.24 5.09
C LYS A 120 -4.94 26.70 4.77
N SER A 121 -5.99 27.51 4.67
CA SER A 121 -5.86 28.95 4.47
C SER A 121 -5.01 29.57 5.58
N GLY A 122 -4.05 30.43 5.19
CA GLY A 122 -3.13 31.10 6.13
C GLY A 122 -1.79 30.39 6.35
N TRP A 123 -1.60 29.19 5.80
CA TRP A 123 -0.37 28.40 5.89
C TRP A 123 0.32 28.31 4.54
N LYS A 124 1.67 28.23 4.53
CA LYS A 124 2.50 28.14 3.34
C LYS A 124 3.56 27.07 3.50
#